data_AF-A0A922A0B3-F1
#
_entry.id   AF-A0A922A0B3-F1
#
_cell.length_a   1.000
_cell.length_b   1.000
_cell.length_c   1.000
_cell.angle_alpha   90.00
_cell.angle_beta   90.00
_cell.angle_gamma   90.00
#
_symmetry.space_group_name_H-M   'P 1'
#
loop_
_entity.id
_entity.type
_entity.pdbx_description
1 polymer ?
#
loop_
_entity_poly.entity_id
_entity_poly.type
_entity_poly.pdbx_seq_one_letter_code
_entity_poly.pdbx_strand_id
1 'polypeptide(L)'
;MRKAVELLKAGEEELFLNQHPIPKYFATSPGGVAYERVVTPPDWVLDYWHPLEKAQYPEYFKRREERKKEFIAMWEKEYGKEDPKEKHH
;
A
#
# COMPACT_ATOMS: atom_id res chain seq x y z
N MET A 1 5.72 -35.19 -12.10
CA MET A 1 5.47 -34.20 -11.03
C MET A 1 5.34 -34.82 -9.63
N ARG A 2 4.73 -36.01 -9.45
CA ARG A 2 4.54 -36.63 -8.12
C ARG A 2 5.80 -36.71 -7.23
N LYS A 3 6.91 -37.23 -7.77
CA LYS A 3 8.18 -37.33 -7.02
C LYS A 3 8.76 -35.97 -6.60
N ALA A 4 8.58 -34.92 -7.41
CA ALA A 4 9.06 -33.59 -7.07
C ALA A 4 8.27 -32.97 -5.91
N VAL A 5 6.94 -33.21 -5.87
CA VAL A 5 6.08 -32.78 -4.76
C VAL A 5 6.42 -33.53 -3.48
N GLU A 6 6.67 -34.84 -3.57
CA GLU A 6 7.09 -35.65 -2.41
C GLU A 6 8.43 -35.17 -1.83
N LEU A 7 9.39 -34.81 -2.69
CA LEU A 7 10.66 -34.22 -2.26
C LEU A 7 10.53 -32.82 -1.67
N LEU A 8 9.67 -31.97 -2.25
CA LEU A 8 9.37 -30.64 -1.71
C LEU A 8 8.83 -30.75 -0.27
N LYS A 9 7.84 -31.63 -0.08
CA LYS A 9 7.21 -31.84 1.23
C LYS A 9 8.22 -32.32 2.28
N ALA A 10 9.06 -33.28 1.91
CA ALA A 10 10.11 -33.77 2.81
C ALA A 10 11.10 -32.65 3.20
N GLY A 11 11.45 -31.76 2.25
CA GLY A 11 12.33 -30.62 2.51
C GLY A 11 11.70 -29.55 3.41
N GLU A 12 10.40 -29.28 3.26
CA GLU A 12 9.67 -28.35 4.14
C GLU A 12 9.57 -28.89 5.57
N GLU A 13 9.32 -30.20 5.73
CA GLU A 13 9.30 -30.88 7.04
C GLU A 13 10.68 -30.80 7.72
N GLU A 14 11.76 -31.06 6.98
CA GLU A 14 13.12 -30.94 7.49
C GLU A 14 13.45 -29.50 7.93
N LEU A 15 13.11 -28.51 7.10
CA LEU A 15 13.33 -27.09 7.42
C LEU A 15 12.56 -26.68 8.68
N PHE A 16 11.30 -27.10 8.82
CA PHE A 16 10.48 -26.75 9.97
C PHE A 16 11.05 -27.28 11.30
N LEU A 17 11.62 -28.49 11.29
CA LEU A 17 12.23 -29.10 12.47
C LEU A 17 13.59 -28.50 12.83
N ASN A 18 14.35 -28.03 11.83
CA ASN A 18 15.73 -27.57 12.00
C ASN A 18 15.91 -26.05 12.00
N GLN A 19 14.86 -25.27 11.71
CA GLN A 19 14.95 -23.81 11.66
C GLN A 19 15.35 -23.22 13.02
N HIS A 20 16.14 -22.14 12.96
CA HIS A 20 16.56 -21.45 14.18
C HIS A 20 15.36 -20.76 14.86
N PRO A 21 15.19 -20.87 16.19
CA PRO A 21 14.04 -20.27 16.89
C PRO A 21 13.91 -18.75 16.74
N ILE A 22 15.02 -18.05 16.46
CA ILE A 22 15.03 -16.59 16.27
C ILE A 22 15.65 -16.26 14.90
N PRO A 23 14.91 -16.44 13.79
CA PRO A 23 15.43 -16.14 12.47
C PRO A 23 15.89 -14.68 12.37
N LYS A 24 16.95 -14.44 11.60
CA LYS A 24 17.44 -13.09 11.34
C LYS A 24 16.53 -12.42 10.31
N TYR A 25 15.80 -11.40 10.73
CA TYR A 25 15.02 -10.54 9.84
C TYR A 25 15.82 -9.31 9.41
N PHE A 26 15.51 -8.79 8.23
CA PHE A 26 15.96 -7.45 7.85
C PHE A 26 15.19 -6.42 8.68
N ALA A 27 15.80 -5.26 8.94
CA ALA A 27 15.21 -4.30 9.88
C ALA A 27 13.79 -3.87 9.49
N THR A 28 13.53 -3.63 8.21
CA THR A 28 12.25 -3.13 7.70
C THR A 28 11.33 -4.21 7.14
N SER A 29 11.75 -5.48 7.10
CA SER A 29 10.86 -6.58 6.69
C SER A 29 9.88 -6.91 7.82
N PRO A 30 8.73 -7.57 7.53
CA PRO A 30 7.86 -8.11 8.57
C PRO A 30 8.66 -8.93 9.59
N GLY A 31 8.44 -8.69 10.88
CA GLY A 31 9.21 -9.31 11.98
C GLY A 31 10.57 -8.65 12.28
N GLY A 32 10.98 -7.64 11.50
CA GLY A 32 12.18 -6.84 11.73
C GLY A 32 12.01 -5.79 12.82
N VAL A 33 13.13 -5.38 13.42
CA VAL A 33 13.18 -4.39 14.54
C VAL A 33 12.69 -2.98 14.16
N ALA A 34 12.56 -2.68 12.87
CA ALA A 34 12.10 -1.40 12.34
C ALA A 34 10.87 -1.56 11.42
N TYR A 35 10.23 -2.73 11.43
CA TYR A 35 8.99 -2.94 10.69
C TYR A 35 7.93 -1.96 11.18
N GLU A 36 7.29 -1.24 10.23
CA GLU A 36 6.25 -0.23 10.50
C GLU A 36 6.65 0.87 11.50
N ARG A 37 7.96 1.10 11.72
CA ARG A 37 8.45 2.15 12.65
C ARG A 37 7.96 3.55 12.27
N VAL A 38 7.79 3.81 10.98
CA VAL A 38 7.27 5.07 10.44
C VAL A 38 5.94 4.80 9.79
N VAL A 39 4.87 5.37 10.37
CA VAL A 39 3.54 5.33 9.77
C VAL A 39 3.39 6.56 8.87
N THR A 40 3.27 6.33 7.56
CA THR A 40 3.02 7.40 6.60
C THR A 40 1.51 7.63 6.50
N PRO A 41 0.98 8.80 6.89
CA PRO A 41 -0.44 9.09 6.75
C PRO A 41 -0.83 9.15 5.27
N PRO A 42 -2.06 8.75 4.91
CA PRO A 42 -2.51 8.83 3.53
C PRO A 42 -2.68 10.29 3.08
N ASP A 43 -2.46 10.56 1.79
CA ASP A 43 -2.42 11.92 1.23
C ASP A 43 -3.72 12.72 1.46
N TRP A 44 -4.88 12.05 1.41
CA TRP A 44 -6.18 12.68 1.57
C TRP A 44 -6.36 13.37 2.94
N VAL A 45 -5.55 13.05 3.95
CA VAL A 45 -5.59 13.74 5.26
C VAL A 45 -5.35 15.25 5.11
N LEU A 46 -4.54 15.66 4.12
CA LEU A 46 -4.25 17.06 3.85
C LEU A 46 -5.47 17.85 3.34
N ASP A 47 -6.53 17.17 2.88
CA ASP A 47 -7.78 17.83 2.48
C ASP A 47 -8.53 18.41 3.69
N TYR A 48 -8.33 17.84 4.87
CA TYR A 48 -9.00 18.26 6.11
C TYR A 48 -8.32 19.44 6.82
N TRP A 49 -7.15 19.88 6.35
CA TRP A 49 -6.44 21.01 6.94
C TRP A 49 -7.24 22.31 6.87
N HIS A 50 -7.10 23.16 7.90
CA HIS A 50 -7.76 24.45 7.92
C HIS A 50 -7.20 25.36 6.80
N PRO A 51 -8.01 26.22 6.14
CA PRO A 51 -7.53 27.06 5.05
C PRO A 51 -6.30 27.92 5.40
N LEU A 52 -6.18 28.37 6.65
CA LEU A 52 -5.01 29.11 7.12
C LEU A 52 -3.73 28.25 7.14
N GLU A 53 -3.83 26.97 7.48
CA GLU A 53 -2.70 26.03 7.46
C GLU A 53 -2.31 25.71 6.01
N LYS A 54 -3.30 25.59 5.12
CA LYS A 54 -3.03 25.42 3.68
C LYS A 54 -2.38 26.66 3.06
N ALA A 55 -2.79 27.85 3.49
CA ALA A 55 -2.24 29.12 3.01
C ALA A 55 -0.75 29.30 3.34
N GLN A 56 -0.22 28.56 4.33
CA GLN A 56 1.22 28.53 4.63
C GLN A 56 2.04 27.85 3.51
N TYR A 57 1.42 26.97 2.71
CA TYR A 57 2.09 26.18 1.68
C TYR A 57 1.41 26.33 0.30
N PRO A 58 1.34 27.57 -0.25
CA PRO A 58 0.50 27.87 -1.41
C PRO A 58 0.91 27.08 -2.66
N GLU A 59 2.22 27.01 -2.95
CA GLU A 59 2.74 26.30 -4.12
C GLU A 59 2.51 24.79 -4.06
N TYR A 60 2.59 24.20 -2.86
CA TYR A 60 2.34 22.78 -2.66
C TYR A 60 0.87 22.44 -2.92
N PHE A 61 -0.06 23.21 -2.33
CA PHE A 61 -1.48 22.96 -2.51
C PHE A 61 -1.96 23.27 -3.93
N LYS A 62 -1.40 24.28 -4.60
CA LYS A 62 -1.66 24.53 -6.03
C LYS A 62 -1.33 23.32 -6.90
N ARG A 63 -0.11 22.78 -6.76
CA ARG A 63 0.34 21.57 -7.49
C ARG A 63 -0.44 20.32 -7.10
N ARG A 64 -0.98 20.26 -5.88
CA ARG A 64 -1.82 19.14 -5.43
C ARG A 64 -3.19 19.18 -6.09
N GLU A 65 -3.83 20.35 -6.19
CA GLU A 65 -5.11 20.51 -6.89
C GLU A 65 -5.01 20.19 -8.39
N GLU A 66 -3.89 20.53 -9.04
CA GLU A 66 -3.61 20.12 -10.42
C GLU A 66 -3.58 18.59 -10.55
N ARG A 67 -2.83 17.90 -9.67
CA ARG A 67 -2.75 16.42 -9.67
C ARG A 67 -4.07 15.74 -9.35
N LYS A 68 -4.93 16.32 -8.50
CA LYS A 68 -6.27 15.78 -8.24
C LYS A 68 -7.14 15.79 -9.51
N LYS A 69 -7.05 16.85 -10.32
CA LYS A 69 -7.77 16.92 -11.59
C LYS A 69 -7.25 15.90 -12.60
N GLU A 70 -5.92 15.74 -12.68
CA GLU A 70 -5.29 14.72 -13.54
C GLU A 70 -5.74 13.30 -13.14
N PHE A 71 -5.81 13.01 -11.84
CA PHE A 71 -6.28 11.72 -11.33
C PHE A 71 -7.73 11.44 -11.73
N ILE A 72 -8.63 12.42 -11.56
CA ILE A 72 -10.05 12.27 -11.96
C ILE A 72 -10.16 12.04 -13.47
N ALA A 73 -9.42 12.80 -14.28
CA ALA A 73 -9.43 12.65 -15.74
C ALA A 73 -8.88 11.27 -16.18
N MET A 74 -7.83 10.76 -15.51
CA MET A 74 -7.32 9.42 -15.73
C MET A 74 -8.37 8.36 -15.36
N TRP A 75 -9.02 8.50 -14.20
CA TRP A 75 -10.03 7.57 -13.73
C TRP A 75 -11.23 7.48 -14.68
N GLU A 76 -11.78 8.63 -15.09
CA GLU A 76 -12.89 8.68 -16.06
C GLU A 76 -12.51 8.06 -17.41
N LYS A 77 -11.24 8.14 -17.81
CA LYS A 77 -10.74 7.55 -19.05
C LYS A 77 -10.62 6.02 -18.94
N GLU A 78 -10.14 5.51 -17.81
CA GLU A 78 -9.87 4.07 -17.64
C GLU A 78 -11.13 3.28 -17.30
N TYR A 79 -11.98 3.81 -16.43
CA TYR A 79 -13.16 3.13 -15.91
C TYR A 79 -14.48 3.67 -16.46
N GLY A 80 -14.45 4.77 -17.23
CA GLY A 80 -15.64 5.44 -17.72
C GLY A 80 -16.33 6.26 -16.61
N LYS A 81 -17.49 6.81 -16.95
CA LYS A 81 -18.39 7.42 -15.95
C LYS A 81 -19.32 6.34 -15.43
N GLU A 82 -19.63 6.38 -14.13
CA GLU A 82 -20.57 5.48 -13.50
C GLU A 82 -21.88 5.41 -14.30
N ASP A 83 -22.27 4.20 -14.72
CA ASP A 83 -23.54 4.00 -15.40
C ASP A 83 -24.68 4.32 -14.42
N PRO A 84 -25.67 5.16 -14.80
CA PRO A 84 -26.77 5.55 -13.89
C PRO A 84 -27.58 4.36 -13.33
N LYS A 85 -27.46 3.19 -13.96
CA LYS A 85 -28.16 1.94 -13.60
C LYS A 85 -27.45 1.11 -12.53
N GLU A 86 -26.14 1.33 -12.29
CA GLU A 86 -25.37 0.60 -11.27
C GLU A 86 -25.34 1.32 -9.91
N LYS A 87 -26.06 2.43 -9.77
CA LYS A 87 -26.32 3.09 -8.49
C LYS A 87 -27.32 2.29 -7.66
N HIS A 88 -26.92 1.10 -7.21
CA HIS A 88 -27.58 0.43 -6.11
C HIS A 88 -26.82 0.76 -4.81
N HIS A 89 -27.63 1.19 -3.83
CA HIS A 89 -27.27 1.60 -2.48
C HIS A 89 -26.22 0.74 -1.78
#